data_AF-A0A961FQ78-F1
#
_entry.id   AF-A0A961FQ78-F1
#
_cell.length_a   1.000
_cell.length_b   1.000
_cell.length_c   1.000
_cell.angle_alpha   90.00
_cell.angle_beta   90.00
_cell.angle_gamma   90.00
#
_symmetry.space_group_name_H-M   'P 1'
#
loop_
_entity.id
_entity.type
_entity.pdbx_description
1 polymer ?
#
loop_
_entity_poly.entity_id
_entity_poly.type
_entity_poly.pdbx_seq_one_letter_code
_entity_poly.pdbx_strand_id
1 'polypeptide(L)'
;MRSVDEIEDEARDVLLNAFRVRFGDVKVSFEEKLQFLKNACAQVADLENLLVLDVPHSHLQSEGYSGGSHDWLGLIDLTSDRILLNADQRERNQGRYRFTFAHELGHWFLHRNHSGGLFREYLSGKKNSVEKEADIFASFFLMPTKLVVQAFHLRFGGCDDFGRFMQIPQIVGGNEGRIYQDLSDERKALLCAKSTTNKFDRESLARMFQVSDTAMARRLFGLGLF
;
A
#
# COMPACT_ATOMS: atom_id res chain seq x y z
N MET A 1 10.57 -8.69 -17.37
CA MET A 1 10.07 -8.53 -15.99
C MET A 1 10.95 -7.47 -15.37
N ARG A 2 10.36 -6.37 -14.90
CA ARG A 2 11.12 -5.29 -14.24
C ARG A 2 11.73 -5.82 -12.94
N SER A 3 12.85 -5.23 -12.52
CA SER A 3 13.44 -5.51 -11.22
C SER A 3 12.58 -4.92 -10.10
N VAL A 4 12.74 -5.41 -8.88
CA VAL A 4 12.02 -4.86 -7.71
C VAL A 4 12.42 -3.41 -7.46
N ASP A 5 13.70 -3.08 -7.64
CA ASP A 5 14.22 -1.73 -7.45
C ASP A 5 13.64 -0.75 -8.48
N GLU A 6 13.51 -1.17 -9.75
CA GLU A 6 12.88 -0.37 -10.81
C GLU A 6 11.42 -0.04 -10.47
N ILE A 7 10.68 -0.99 -9.89
CA ILE A 7 9.29 -0.78 -9.50
C ILE A 7 9.19 0.13 -8.27
N GLU A 8 10.11 0.01 -7.32
CA GLU A 8 10.17 0.92 -6.16
C GLU A 8 10.48 2.35 -6.59
N ASP A 9 11.42 2.54 -7.51
CA ASP A 9 11.77 3.84 -8.05
C ASP A 9 10.62 4.49 -8.80
N GLU A 10 9.89 3.73 -9.64
CA GLU A 10 8.68 4.23 -10.30
C GLU A 10 7.62 4.67 -9.28
N ALA A 11 7.28 3.82 -8.30
CA ALA A 11 6.30 4.15 -7.27
C ALA A 11 6.71 5.40 -6.46
N ARG A 12 8.01 5.52 -6.16
CA ARG A 12 8.61 6.68 -5.47
C ARG A 12 8.48 7.93 -6.32
N ASP A 13 8.80 7.88 -7.60
CA ASP A 13 8.78 9.05 -8.49
C ASP A 13 7.36 9.55 -8.76
N VAL A 14 6.39 8.65 -8.95
CA VAL A 14 4.96 9.00 -9.05
C VAL A 14 4.49 9.74 -7.79
N LEU A 15 4.79 9.20 -6.60
CA LEU A 15 4.44 9.86 -5.34
C LEU A 15 5.11 11.21 -5.15
N LEU A 16 6.40 11.31 -5.47
CA LEU A 16 7.15 12.56 -5.33
C LEU A 16 6.64 13.63 -6.29
N ASN A 17 6.24 13.25 -7.51
CA ASN A 17 5.62 14.17 -8.45
C ASN A 17 4.30 14.72 -7.89
N ALA A 18 3.39 13.83 -7.47
CA ALA A 18 2.13 14.26 -6.87
C ALA A 18 2.31 15.11 -5.60
N PHE A 19 3.29 14.76 -4.77
CA PHE A 19 3.64 15.53 -3.59
C PHE A 19 4.13 16.94 -3.94
N ARG A 20 5.02 17.06 -4.94
CA ARG A 20 5.53 18.36 -5.42
C ARG A 20 4.43 19.23 -6.00
N VAL A 21 3.51 18.66 -6.77
CA VAL A 21 2.36 19.45 -7.28
C VAL A 21 1.51 19.98 -6.13
N ARG A 22 1.32 19.19 -5.07
CA ARG A 22 0.48 19.58 -3.93
C ARG A 22 1.12 20.60 -2.99
N PHE A 23 2.42 20.48 -2.72
CA PHE A 23 3.11 21.24 -1.67
C PHE A 23 4.26 22.12 -2.18
N GLY A 24 4.66 22.00 -3.44
CA GLY A 24 5.88 22.64 -3.96
C GLY A 24 7.12 22.20 -3.18
N ASP A 25 8.01 23.16 -2.92
CA ASP A 25 9.26 22.95 -2.17
C ASP A 25 9.10 23.20 -0.66
N VAL A 26 7.86 23.23 -0.14
CA VAL A 26 7.58 23.49 1.27
C VAL A 26 7.94 22.27 2.12
N LYS A 27 8.70 22.50 3.20
CA LYS A 27 8.94 21.47 4.22
C LYS A 27 7.67 21.28 5.06
N VAL A 28 7.10 20.09 4.98
CA VAL A 28 5.91 19.68 5.75
C VAL A 28 6.27 18.68 6.86
N SER A 29 5.39 18.56 7.86
CA SER A 29 5.53 17.61 8.97
C SER A 29 5.38 16.16 8.54
N PHE A 30 5.67 15.23 9.45
CA PHE A 30 5.47 13.79 9.19
C PHE A 30 3.98 13.46 9.08
N GLU A 31 3.16 14.07 9.92
CA GLU A 31 1.70 13.90 9.95
C GLU A 31 1.07 14.39 8.65
N GLU A 32 1.55 15.52 8.10
CA GLU A 32 1.09 16.05 6.81
C GLU A 32 1.46 15.10 5.66
N LYS A 33 2.66 14.48 5.67
CA LYS A 33 3.05 13.47 4.68
C LYS A 33 2.18 12.23 4.76
N LEU A 34 1.85 11.76 5.96
CA LEU A 34 0.94 10.63 6.14
C LEU A 34 -0.48 10.97 5.66
N GLN A 35 -0.96 12.18 5.93
CA GLN A 35 -2.28 12.61 5.48
C GLN A 35 -2.35 12.75 3.95
N PHE A 36 -1.27 13.20 3.32
CA PHE A 36 -1.11 13.16 1.87
C PHE A 36 -1.17 11.72 1.35
N LEU A 37 -0.35 10.82 1.91
CA LEU A 37 -0.27 9.42 1.48
C LEU A 37 -1.63 8.69 1.53
N LYS A 38 -2.47 9.02 2.52
CA LYS A 38 -3.83 8.47 2.65
C LYS A 38 -4.72 8.76 1.44
N ASN A 39 -4.51 9.90 0.78
CA ASN A 39 -5.26 10.37 -0.38
C ASN A 39 -4.48 10.27 -1.71
N ALA A 40 -3.26 9.73 -1.70
CA ALA A 40 -2.35 9.78 -2.83
C ALA A 40 -2.91 9.12 -4.10
N CYS A 41 -3.67 8.03 -4.00
CA CYS A 41 -4.23 7.37 -5.19
C CYS A 41 -5.18 8.29 -5.96
N ALA A 42 -6.12 8.94 -5.26
CA ALA A 42 -7.07 9.87 -5.88
C ALA A 42 -6.35 11.08 -6.49
N GLN A 43 -5.39 11.64 -5.74
CA GLN A 43 -4.60 12.78 -6.21
C GLN A 43 -3.76 12.45 -7.44
N VAL A 44 -3.17 11.25 -7.51
CA VAL A 44 -2.42 10.79 -8.69
C VAL A 44 -3.36 10.56 -9.87
N ALA A 45 -4.52 9.94 -9.67
CA ALA A 45 -5.50 9.77 -10.73
C ALA A 45 -5.96 11.12 -11.30
N ASP A 46 -6.23 12.11 -10.44
CA ASP A 46 -6.59 13.46 -10.86
C ASP A 46 -5.49 14.10 -11.72
N LEU A 47 -4.21 13.95 -11.34
CA LEU A 47 -3.07 14.49 -12.08
C LEU A 47 -2.88 13.84 -13.46
N GLU A 48 -3.17 12.55 -13.57
CA GLU A 48 -3.12 11.80 -14.83
C GLU A 48 -4.41 11.99 -15.66
N ASN A 49 -5.36 12.82 -15.21
CA ASN A 49 -6.70 13.01 -15.80
C ASN A 49 -7.49 11.69 -15.93
N LEU A 50 -7.25 10.74 -15.02
CA LEU A 50 -7.93 9.45 -15.00
C LEU A 50 -9.30 9.59 -14.33
N LEU A 51 -10.35 9.19 -15.04
CA LEU A 51 -11.68 9.14 -14.45
C LEU A 51 -11.81 7.88 -13.58
N VAL A 52 -12.00 8.08 -12.27
CA VAL A 52 -12.24 6.99 -11.32
C VAL A 52 -13.74 6.83 -11.11
N LEU A 53 -14.26 5.63 -11.39
CA LEU A 53 -15.67 5.31 -11.22
C LEU A 53 -15.82 4.16 -10.21
N ASP A 54 -16.59 4.41 -9.16
CA ASP A 54 -17.10 3.34 -8.30
C ASP A 54 -18.30 2.70 -9.02
N VAL A 55 -18.10 1.48 -9.52
CA VAL A 55 -19.08 0.78 -10.33
C VAL A 55 -19.69 -0.38 -9.52
N PRO A 56 -21.03 -0.42 -9.35
CA PRO A 56 -21.69 -1.59 -8.78
C PRO A 56 -21.47 -2.80 -9.68
N HIS A 57 -21.30 -3.97 -9.08
CA HIS A 57 -21.07 -5.20 -9.83
C HIS A 57 -22.14 -5.47 -10.91
N SER A 58 -23.40 -5.12 -10.67
CA SER A 58 -24.50 -5.27 -11.62
C SER A 58 -24.32 -4.46 -12.91
N HIS A 59 -23.67 -3.29 -12.85
CA HIS A 59 -23.44 -2.45 -14.03
C HIS A 59 -22.40 -3.07 -14.97
N LEU A 60 -21.35 -3.67 -14.42
CA LEU A 60 -20.33 -4.35 -15.22
C LEU A 60 -20.89 -5.57 -15.97
N GLN A 61 -21.81 -6.32 -15.35
CA GLN A 61 -22.49 -7.40 -16.05
C GLN A 61 -23.27 -6.89 -17.28
N SER A 62 -23.87 -5.71 -17.18
CA SER A 62 -24.59 -5.08 -18.30
C SER A 62 -23.68 -4.59 -19.42
N GLU A 63 -22.42 -4.28 -19.13
CA GLU A 63 -21.40 -3.92 -20.12
C GLU A 63 -20.65 -5.14 -20.68
N GLY A 64 -21.10 -6.36 -20.37
CA GLY A 64 -20.54 -7.61 -20.91
C GLY A 64 -19.35 -8.18 -20.13
N TYR A 65 -19.06 -7.66 -18.93
CA TYR A 65 -18.02 -8.20 -18.06
C TYR A 65 -18.55 -9.42 -17.28
N SER A 66 -17.98 -10.61 -17.53
CA SER A 66 -18.34 -11.86 -16.85
C SER A 66 -17.56 -12.10 -15.55
N GLY A 67 -18.20 -12.60 -14.48
CA GLY A 67 -17.60 -12.92 -13.18
C GLY A 67 -18.57 -12.69 -12.01
N GLY A 68 -18.33 -13.30 -10.84
CA GLY A 68 -19.13 -13.03 -9.63
C GLY A 68 -18.73 -11.72 -8.94
N SER A 69 -19.58 -11.19 -8.05
CA SER A 69 -19.34 -9.92 -7.34
C SER A 69 -18.08 -9.90 -6.47
N HIS A 70 -17.59 -11.08 -6.10
CA HIS A 70 -16.37 -11.27 -5.32
C HIS A 70 -15.11 -11.45 -6.17
N ASP A 71 -15.26 -11.76 -7.47
CA ASP A 71 -14.15 -12.11 -8.36
C ASP A 71 -13.48 -10.88 -8.99
N TRP A 72 -14.16 -9.74 -8.97
CA TRP A 72 -13.68 -8.48 -9.54
C TRP A 72 -13.49 -7.41 -8.45
N LEU A 73 -12.31 -6.81 -8.43
CA LEU A 73 -11.92 -5.80 -7.44
C LEU A 73 -11.73 -4.42 -8.09
N GLY A 74 -11.02 -4.39 -9.22
CA GLY A 74 -10.75 -3.20 -10.01
C GLY A 74 -10.48 -3.55 -11.47
N LEU A 75 -10.50 -2.53 -12.31
CA LEU A 75 -10.14 -2.60 -13.73
C LEU A 75 -9.52 -1.27 -14.14
N ILE A 76 -8.48 -1.31 -14.93
CA ILE A 76 -8.03 -0.17 -15.71
C ILE A 76 -8.46 -0.31 -17.18
N ASP A 77 -9.23 0.67 -17.64
CA ASP A 77 -9.60 0.84 -19.05
C ASP A 77 -8.69 1.89 -19.69
N LEU A 78 -7.63 1.39 -20.33
CA LEU A 78 -6.67 2.21 -21.09
C LEU A 78 -7.27 2.83 -22.35
N THR A 79 -8.44 2.37 -22.83
CA THR A 79 -9.06 2.95 -24.04
C THR A 79 -9.85 4.22 -23.73
N SER A 80 -10.36 4.31 -22.50
CA SER A 80 -11.17 5.43 -22.04
C SER A 80 -10.48 6.26 -20.94
N ASP A 81 -9.23 5.95 -20.60
CA ASP A 81 -8.46 6.52 -19.49
C ASP A 81 -9.24 6.49 -18.16
N ARG A 82 -9.75 5.30 -17.81
CA ARG A 82 -10.58 5.11 -16.60
C ARG A 82 -10.03 4.05 -15.67
N ILE A 83 -10.24 4.28 -14.38
CA ILE A 83 -10.11 3.25 -13.36
C ILE A 83 -11.52 2.96 -12.83
N LEU A 84 -11.95 1.70 -12.97
CA LEU A 84 -13.21 1.23 -12.42
C LEU A 84 -12.91 0.45 -11.14
N LEU A 85 -13.54 0.81 -10.03
CA LEU A 85 -13.39 0.14 -8.75
C LEU A 85 -14.71 -0.43 -8.30
N ASN A 86 -14.66 -1.57 -7.61
CA ASN A 86 -15.86 -2.19 -7.09
C ASN A 86 -16.43 -1.36 -5.93
N ALA A 87 -17.58 -0.72 -6.16
CA ALA A 87 -18.21 0.16 -5.18
C ALA A 87 -18.44 -0.54 -3.82
N ASP A 88 -18.76 -1.84 -3.84
CA ASP A 88 -18.96 -2.65 -2.64
C ASP A 88 -17.70 -2.74 -1.74
N GLN A 89 -16.51 -2.62 -2.32
CA GLN A 89 -15.24 -2.71 -1.58
C GLN A 89 -15.03 -1.49 -0.68
N ARG A 90 -15.43 -0.32 -1.16
CA ARG A 90 -15.18 0.97 -0.50
C ARG A 90 -15.77 0.99 0.90
N GLU A 91 -17.00 0.50 1.06
CA GLU A 91 -17.68 0.50 2.37
C GLU A 91 -17.24 -0.66 3.27
N ARG A 92 -16.91 -1.82 2.69
CA ARG A 92 -16.58 -3.03 3.45
C ARG A 92 -15.15 -3.03 3.99
N ASN A 93 -14.18 -2.56 3.20
CA ASN A 93 -12.77 -2.60 3.57
C ASN A 93 -11.95 -1.52 2.84
N GLN A 94 -11.80 -0.38 3.50
CA GLN A 94 -11.04 0.77 2.98
C GLN A 94 -9.57 0.41 2.65
N GLY A 95 -8.93 -0.46 3.43
CA GLY A 95 -7.55 -0.89 3.17
C GLY A 95 -7.44 -1.70 1.87
N ARG A 96 -8.41 -2.59 1.63
CA ARG A 96 -8.48 -3.37 0.38
C ARG A 96 -8.81 -2.47 -0.81
N TYR A 97 -9.75 -1.54 -0.66
CA TYR A 97 -10.08 -0.56 -1.69
C TYR A 97 -8.85 0.28 -2.09
N ARG A 98 -8.10 0.81 -1.12
CA ARG A 98 -6.86 1.57 -1.38
C ARG A 98 -5.80 0.73 -2.07
N PHE A 99 -5.65 -0.54 -1.68
CA PHE A 99 -4.73 -1.46 -2.34
C PHE A 99 -5.11 -1.72 -3.80
N THR A 100 -6.38 -2.05 -4.05
CA THR A 100 -6.87 -2.26 -5.42
C THR A 100 -6.69 -1.00 -6.26
N PHE A 101 -6.99 0.19 -5.73
CA PHE A 101 -6.75 1.43 -6.47
C PHE A 101 -5.26 1.65 -6.77
N ALA A 102 -4.37 1.46 -5.80
CA ALA A 102 -2.93 1.56 -6.03
C ALA A 102 -2.40 0.50 -7.02
N HIS A 103 -3.02 -0.68 -7.06
CA HIS A 103 -2.73 -1.75 -8.01
C HIS A 103 -3.11 -1.35 -9.44
N GLU A 104 -4.30 -0.77 -9.66
CA GLU A 104 -4.69 -0.24 -10.96
C GLU A 104 -3.77 0.91 -11.43
N LEU A 105 -3.33 1.78 -10.51
CA LEU A 105 -2.28 2.76 -10.82
C LEU A 105 -0.96 2.08 -11.22
N GLY A 106 -0.60 0.96 -10.59
CA GLY A 106 0.54 0.15 -11.01
C GLY A 106 0.43 -0.32 -12.46
N HIS A 107 -0.74 -0.80 -12.87
CA HIS A 107 -0.99 -1.11 -14.28
C HIS A 107 -0.86 0.11 -15.18
N TRP A 108 -1.38 1.28 -14.78
CA TRP A 108 -1.22 2.52 -15.54
C TRP A 108 0.25 2.87 -15.77
N PHE A 109 1.05 2.99 -14.71
CA PHE A 109 2.42 3.50 -14.82
C PHE A 109 3.39 2.46 -15.42
N LEU A 110 3.25 1.19 -15.04
CA LEU A 110 4.19 0.17 -15.47
C LEU A 110 3.84 -0.44 -16.83
N HIS A 111 2.54 -0.49 -17.16
CA HIS A 111 2.04 -1.39 -18.21
C HIS A 111 1.22 -0.73 -19.32
N ARG A 112 0.89 0.57 -19.24
CA ARG A 112 0.08 1.26 -20.28
C ARG A 112 0.65 1.18 -21.71
N ASN A 113 1.97 1.06 -21.84
CA ASN A 113 2.64 0.97 -23.15
C ASN A 113 2.75 -0.47 -23.68
N HIS A 114 2.33 -1.48 -22.90
CA HIS A 114 2.22 -2.84 -23.39
C HIS A 114 0.92 -2.95 -24.17
N SER A 115 1.04 -2.94 -25.50
CA SER A 115 -0.04 -2.95 -26.47
C SER A 115 -1.12 -4.00 -26.20
N GLY A 116 -2.35 -3.56 -25.90
CA GLY A 116 -3.58 -4.29 -26.23
C GLY A 116 -4.51 -4.70 -25.08
N GLY A 117 -5.14 -3.75 -24.38
CA GLY A 117 -6.45 -3.97 -23.75
C GLY A 117 -6.54 -3.87 -22.23
N LEU A 118 -7.78 -4.03 -21.76
CA LEU A 118 -8.24 -4.01 -20.37
C LEU A 118 -7.40 -4.94 -19.47
N PHE A 119 -6.80 -4.41 -18.39
CA PHE A 119 -6.19 -5.24 -17.35
C PHE A 119 -7.23 -5.55 -16.28
N ARG A 120 -7.40 -6.84 -15.98
CA ARG A 120 -8.41 -7.32 -15.03
C ARG A 120 -7.78 -8.22 -13.98
N GLU A 121 -7.91 -7.84 -12.71
CA GLU A 121 -7.60 -8.74 -11.61
C GLU A 121 -8.64 -9.89 -11.57
N TYR A 122 -8.19 -11.12 -11.76
CA TYR A 122 -8.97 -12.33 -11.49
C TYR A 122 -8.46 -12.98 -10.19
N LEU A 123 -9.36 -13.49 -9.35
CA LEU A 123 -9.01 -14.36 -8.21
C LEU A 123 -8.35 -15.70 -8.61
N SER A 124 -8.04 -15.92 -9.88
CA SER A 124 -7.42 -17.16 -10.37
C SER A 124 -6.00 -17.30 -9.81
N GLY A 125 -5.70 -18.42 -9.15
CA GLY A 125 -4.53 -18.63 -8.30
C GLY A 125 -3.14 -18.61 -8.95
N LYS A 126 -2.98 -18.18 -10.21
CA LYS A 126 -1.67 -17.94 -10.85
C LYS A 126 -1.58 -16.49 -11.34
N LYS A 127 -1.03 -15.61 -10.51
CA LYS A 127 -0.62 -14.27 -10.93
C LYS A 127 0.53 -14.36 -11.94
N ASN A 128 0.33 -13.79 -13.12
CA ASN A 128 1.39 -13.61 -14.12
C ASN A 128 2.41 -12.56 -13.62
N SER A 129 3.47 -12.28 -14.38
CA SER A 129 4.46 -11.29 -13.96
C SER A 129 3.89 -9.88 -13.83
N VAL A 130 2.95 -9.48 -14.70
CA VAL A 130 2.33 -8.16 -14.72
C VAL A 130 1.55 -7.90 -13.43
N GLU A 131 0.68 -8.83 -13.03
CA GLU A 131 -0.09 -8.73 -11.78
C GLU A 131 0.82 -8.65 -10.54
N LYS A 132 1.96 -9.36 -10.58
CA LYS A 132 2.96 -9.29 -9.50
C LYS A 132 3.66 -7.94 -9.47
N GLU A 133 4.01 -7.39 -10.63
CA GLU A 133 4.63 -6.06 -10.73
C GLU A 133 3.66 -4.98 -10.22
N ALA A 134 2.36 -5.05 -10.55
CA ALA A 134 1.33 -4.17 -10.03
C ALA A 134 1.11 -4.31 -8.51
N ASP A 135 1.09 -5.53 -7.96
CA ASP A 135 1.05 -5.76 -6.50
C ASP A 135 2.26 -5.16 -5.77
N ILE A 136 3.46 -5.31 -6.34
CA ILE A 136 4.71 -4.77 -5.80
C ILE A 136 4.65 -3.24 -5.84
N PHE A 137 4.23 -2.66 -6.96
CA PHE A 137 4.02 -1.22 -7.09
C PHE A 137 3.05 -0.70 -6.02
N ALA A 138 1.87 -1.30 -5.89
CA ALA A 138 0.87 -0.90 -4.90
C ALA A 138 1.44 -0.94 -3.47
N SER A 139 2.25 -1.95 -3.16
CA SER A 139 2.89 -2.09 -1.86
C SER A 139 3.89 -0.96 -1.58
N PHE A 140 4.74 -0.61 -2.55
CA PHE A 140 5.71 0.49 -2.42
C PHE A 140 5.03 1.86 -2.41
N PHE A 141 4.00 2.04 -3.23
CA PHE A 141 3.21 3.25 -3.30
C PHE A 141 2.47 3.51 -1.97
N LEU A 142 1.84 2.50 -1.39
CA LEU A 142 1.10 2.67 -0.12
C LEU A 142 1.99 2.66 1.12
N MET A 143 3.20 2.10 1.03
CA MET A 143 4.17 2.04 2.13
C MET A 143 5.57 2.51 1.66
N PRO A 144 5.75 3.81 1.37
CA PRO A 144 7.03 4.33 0.89
C PRO A 144 8.13 4.13 1.93
N THR A 145 9.30 3.61 1.51
CA THR A 145 10.39 3.22 2.41
C THR A 145 10.72 4.28 3.45
N LYS A 146 10.93 5.54 3.01
CA LYS A 146 11.30 6.64 3.91
C LYS A 146 10.27 6.87 5.02
N LEU A 147 8.97 6.79 4.68
CA LEU A 147 7.91 6.99 5.65
C LEU A 147 7.78 5.80 6.59
N VAL A 148 7.91 4.56 6.09
CA VAL A 148 7.85 3.36 6.93
C VAL A 148 9.01 3.32 7.92
N VAL A 149 10.23 3.57 7.45
CA VAL A 149 11.44 3.64 8.29
C VAL A 149 11.28 4.74 9.35
N GLN A 150 10.85 5.94 8.96
CA GLN A 150 10.62 7.03 9.90
C GLN A 150 9.52 6.67 10.94
N ALA A 151 8.40 6.10 10.50
CA ALA A 151 7.31 5.67 11.38
C ALA A 151 7.77 4.59 12.37
N PHE A 152 8.53 3.60 11.86
CA PHE A 152 9.09 2.53 12.65
C PHE A 152 10.03 3.09 13.71
N HIS A 153 10.96 3.97 13.33
CA HIS A 153 11.88 4.58 14.28
C HIS A 153 11.20 5.53 15.25
N LEU A 154 10.19 6.31 14.87
CA LEU A 154 9.44 7.13 15.82
C LEU A 154 8.69 6.28 16.86
N ARG A 155 8.30 5.06 16.48
CA ARG A 155 7.53 4.16 17.33
C ARG A 155 8.39 3.26 18.21
N PHE A 156 9.36 2.59 17.60
CA PHE A 156 10.20 1.58 18.23
C PHE A 156 11.59 2.11 18.58
N GLY A 157 11.91 3.33 18.16
CA GLY A 157 13.20 3.94 18.38
C GLY A 157 13.15 5.42 18.81
N GLY A 158 14.35 5.93 18.99
CA GLY A 158 14.72 7.34 18.89
C GLY A 158 15.90 7.42 17.90
N CYS A 159 16.56 8.57 17.80
CA CYS A 159 17.69 8.83 16.90
C CYS A 159 18.94 7.95 17.11
N ASP A 160 19.22 7.08 16.14
CA ASP A 160 20.50 6.50 15.71
C ASP A 160 21.33 5.69 16.74
N ASP A 161 22.01 4.63 16.26
CA ASP A 161 22.84 3.65 16.97
C ASP A 161 22.19 2.51 17.79
N PHE A 162 22.85 1.35 17.65
CA PHE A 162 22.60 -0.04 18.08
C PHE A 162 21.91 -0.32 19.43
N GLY A 163 21.62 0.67 20.27
CA GLY A 163 21.03 0.49 21.61
C GLY A 163 19.52 0.20 21.65
N ARG A 164 18.82 0.06 20.51
CA ARG A 164 17.35 0.24 20.42
C ARG A 164 16.47 -0.96 20.15
N PHE A 165 16.99 -2.09 19.68
CA PHE A 165 16.20 -3.34 19.63
C PHE A 165 15.62 -3.73 21.01
N MET A 166 16.21 -3.23 22.09
CA MET A 166 15.79 -3.48 23.48
C MET A 166 14.40 -2.95 23.84
N GLN A 167 13.82 -2.00 23.09
CA GLN A 167 12.49 -1.45 23.41
C GLN A 167 11.33 -2.17 22.71
N ILE A 168 11.58 -2.87 21.59
CA ILE A 168 10.52 -3.60 20.87
C ILE A 168 9.82 -4.63 21.78
N PRO A 169 10.53 -5.46 22.57
CA PRO A 169 9.90 -6.38 23.52
C PRO A 169 8.94 -5.71 24.50
N GLN A 170 9.25 -4.47 24.92
CA GLN A 170 8.47 -3.71 25.88
C GLN A 170 7.19 -3.14 25.24
N ILE A 171 7.26 -2.77 23.96
CA ILE A 171 6.15 -2.20 23.19
C ILE A 171 5.16 -3.27 22.74
N VAL A 172 5.66 -4.43 22.31
CA VAL A 172 4.82 -5.54 21.80
C VAL A 172 3.97 -6.15 22.92
N GLY A 173 4.39 -6.04 24.19
CA GLY A 173 3.58 -6.38 25.36
C GLY A 173 3.21 -7.87 25.49
N GLY A 174 2.64 -8.24 26.63
CA GLY A 174 2.11 -9.60 26.87
C GLY A 174 3.18 -10.71 26.88
N ASN A 175 2.74 -11.96 26.66
CA ASN A 175 3.64 -13.12 26.60
C ASN A 175 4.58 -13.07 25.40
N GLU A 176 4.13 -12.49 24.27
CA GLU A 176 4.92 -12.41 23.04
C GLU A 176 6.09 -11.41 23.17
N GLY A 177 5.91 -10.30 23.89
CA GLY A 177 7.03 -9.41 24.23
C GLY A 177 8.13 -10.09 25.04
N ARG A 178 7.79 -11.07 25.91
CA ARG A 178 8.77 -11.78 26.74
C ARG A 178 9.66 -12.75 25.97
N ILE A 179 9.12 -13.33 24.89
CA ILE A 179 9.82 -14.30 24.04
C ILE A 179 10.24 -13.69 22.70
N TYR A 180 10.11 -12.37 22.54
CA TYR A 180 10.26 -11.68 21.26
C TYR A 180 11.57 -12.03 20.53
N GLN A 181 12.67 -12.13 21.27
CA GLN A 181 13.99 -12.45 20.72
C GLN A 181 14.05 -13.85 20.10
N ASP A 182 13.28 -14.79 20.66
CA ASP A 182 13.23 -16.20 20.25
C ASP A 182 12.21 -16.46 19.12
N LEU A 183 11.43 -15.44 18.73
CA LEU A 183 10.47 -15.56 17.64
C LEU A 183 11.16 -15.55 16.27
N SER A 184 10.52 -16.18 15.29
CA SER A 184 10.96 -16.04 13.89
C SER A 184 10.83 -14.59 13.41
N ASP A 185 11.62 -14.22 12.42
CA ASP A 185 11.62 -12.89 11.83
C ASP A 185 10.23 -12.50 11.27
N GLU A 186 9.48 -13.45 10.71
CA GLU A 186 8.11 -13.21 10.24
C GLU A 186 7.16 -12.89 11.40
N ARG A 187 7.33 -13.55 12.55
CA ARG A 187 6.54 -13.29 13.75
C ARG A 187 6.92 -11.95 14.37
N LYS A 188 8.20 -11.60 14.42
CA LYS A 188 8.68 -10.28 14.85
C LYS A 188 8.08 -9.18 13.97
N ALA A 189 8.13 -9.34 12.66
CA ALA A 189 7.54 -8.41 11.69
C ALA A 189 6.04 -8.20 11.91
N LEU A 190 5.30 -9.29 12.11
CA LEU A 190 3.85 -9.24 12.34
C LEU A 190 3.50 -8.54 13.66
N LEU A 191 4.30 -8.76 14.70
CA LEU A 191 4.12 -8.10 15.98
C LEU A 191 4.37 -6.60 15.88
N CYS A 192 5.45 -6.19 15.23
CA CYS A 192 5.72 -4.77 14.97
C CYS A 192 4.64 -4.11 14.11
N ALA A 193 4.11 -4.82 13.11
CA ALA A 193 3.02 -4.31 12.28
C ALA A 193 1.74 -4.04 13.10
N LYS A 194 1.42 -4.94 14.05
CA LYS A 194 0.19 -4.93 14.85
C LYS A 194 0.27 -4.11 16.14
N SER A 195 1.47 -3.92 16.69
CA SER A 195 1.62 -3.35 18.02
C SER A 195 1.04 -1.93 18.08
N THR A 196 0.16 -1.69 19.04
CA THR A 196 -0.28 -0.36 19.45
C THR A 196 0.48 -0.03 20.73
N THR A 197 1.24 1.06 20.77
CA THR A 197 2.04 1.36 21.98
C THR A 197 1.11 1.67 23.17
N ASN A 198 1.61 1.45 24.38
CA ASN A 198 0.83 1.57 25.62
C ASN A 198 0.14 2.95 25.78
N LYS A 199 -1.11 2.93 26.28
CA LYS A 199 -2.07 4.01 26.69
C LYS A 199 -2.20 5.34 25.91
N PHE A 200 -1.23 5.80 25.13
CA PHE A 200 -1.20 7.14 24.54
C PHE A 200 -1.16 7.17 23.01
N ASP A 201 -0.71 6.11 22.33
CA ASP A 201 -0.75 6.01 20.86
C ASP A 201 -1.60 4.80 20.44
N ARG A 202 -2.81 5.08 19.96
CA ARG A 202 -3.86 4.06 19.74
C ARG A 202 -3.76 3.35 18.39
N GLU A 203 -2.80 3.69 17.53
CA GLU A 203 -2.77 3.26 16.13
C GLU A 203 -1.52 2.45 15.78
N SER A 204 -1.69 1.22 15.29
CA SER A 204 -0.58 0.35 14.86
C SER A 204 0.12 0.90 13.61
N LEU A 205 1.30 0.38 13.25
CA LEU A 205 1.96 0.77 11.99
C LEU A 205 1.07 0.48 10.79
N ALA A 206 0.47 -0.72 10.75
CA ALA A 206 -0.42 -1.10 9.65
C ALA A 206 -1.58 -0.10 9.49
N ARG A 207 -2.16 0.33 10.62
CA ARG A 207 -3.29 1.25 10.63
C ARG A 207 -2.90 2.69 10.28
N MET A 208 -1.70 3.15 10.68
CA MET A 208 -1.15 4.46 10.27
C MET A 208 -1.07 4.61 8.75
N PHE A 209 -0.64 3.55 8.05
CA PHE A 209 -0.55 3.48 6.59
C PHE A 209 -1.86 3.00 5.92
N GLN A 210 -2.87 2.66 6.72
CA GLN A 210 -4.15 2.09 6.29
C GLN A 210 -3.99 0.87 5.35
N VAL A 211 -3.14 -0.05 5.76
CA VAL A 211 -2.89 -1.35 5.10
C VAL A 211 -3.19 -2.49 6.08
N SER A 212 -3.20 -3.73 5.58
CA SER A 212 -3.32 -4.90 6.46
C SER A 212 -2.05 -5.12 7.28
N ASP A 213 -2.20 -5.76 8.45
CA ASP A 213 -1.07 -6.15 9.29
C ASP A 213 -0.06 -7.01 8.54
N THR A 214 -0.55 -7.94 7.72
CA THR A 214 0.29 -8.82 6.90
C THR A 214 1.09 -8.05 5.85
N ALA A 215 0.47 -7.06 5.20
CA ALA A 215 1.16 -6.24 4.21
C ALA A 215 2.27 -5.40 4.87
N MET A 216 1.96 -4.75 6.00
CA MET A 216 2.94 -4.00 6.77
C MET A 216 4.07 -4.92 7.27
N ALA A 217 3.76 -6.10 7.80
CA ALA A 217 4.75 -7.06 8.27
C ALA A 217 5.73 -7.47 7.15
N ARG A 218 5.22 -7.78 5.95
CA ARG A 218 6.07 -8.08 4.80
C ARG A 218 6.97 -6.92 4.42
N ARG A 219 6.45 -5.69 4.49
CA ARG A 219 7.24 -4.48 4.21
C ARG A 219 8.34 -4.26 5.24
N LEU A 220 8.04 -4.41 6.53
CA LEU A 220 9.04 -4.34 7.60
C LEU A 220 10.13 -5.41 7.42
N PHE A 221 9.72 -6.63 7.03
CA PHE A 221 10.64 -7.74 6.80
C PHE A 221 11.58 -7.46 5.63
N GLY A 222 11.05 -7.00 4.50
CA GLY A 222 11.86 -6.62 3.34
C GLY A 222 12.83 -5.46 3.62
N LEU A 223 12.54 -4.63 4.63
CA LEU A 223 13.40 -3.53 5.05
C LEU A 223 14.37 -3.90 6.19
N GLY A 224 14.29 -5.12 6.74
CA GLY A 224 15.12 -5.56 7.87
C GLY A 224 14.87 -4.76 9.16
N LEU A 225 13.62 -4.37 9.42
CA LEU A 225 13.26 -3.49 10.55
C LEU A 225 12.67 -4.26 11.75
N PHE A 226 13.43 -5.11 12.45
CA PHE A 226 13.07 -5.73 13.76
C PHE A 226 14.11 -6.72 14.28
#